data_AF-A0A662J2H1-F1
#
_entry.id   AF-A0A662J2H1-F1
#
_cell.length_a   1.000
_cell.length_b   1.000
_cell.length_c   1.000
_cell.angle_alpha   90.00
_cell.angle_beta   90.00
_cell.angle_gamma   90.00
#
_symmetry.space_group_name_H-M   'P 1'
#
loop_
_entity.id
_entity.type
_entity.pdbx_description
1 polymer ?
#
loop_
_entity_poly.entity_id
_entity_poly.type
_entity_poly.pdbx_seq_one_letter_code
_entity_poly.pdbx_strand_id
1 'polypeptide(L)'
;MACGVRMEYAAELLNNWDEKKLQVAAGFCRYVLGLVKSSKACFFAYFPNELLPIIHELRTSPRPRLSRRRIWQYAKNHDLVRPKYVRKWAYNKMIELGMPESVADFIHGRASRSVGAQHYLDKARQAEQHVPKFMNYLRELLRRAG
;
A
#
# COMPACT_ATOMS: atom_id res chain seq x y z
N MET A 1 -0.29 -5.41 2.49
CA MET A 1 0.32 -5.82 1.21
C MET A 1 0.88 -4.61 0.47
N ALA A 2 0.14 -3.52 0.27
CA ALA A 2 0.74 -2.21 -0.07
C ALA A 2 0.79 -1.28 1.15
N CYS A 3 1.91 -0.58 1.33
CA CYS A 3 2.27 0.38 2.37
C CYS A 3 1.09 1.22 2.87
N GLY A 4 0.36 0.73 3.87
CA GLY A 4 -0.58 1.57 4.61
C GLY A 4 -1.87 1.99 3.89
N VAL A 5 -2.10 1.58 2.65
CA VAL A 5 -3.33 1.90 1.93
C VAL A 5 -4.55 1.25 2.59
N ARG A 6 -5.69 1.93 2.56
CA ARG A 6 -6.95 1.35 3.08
C ARG A 6 -7.32 0.12 2.27
N MET A 7 -7.91 -0.88 2.92
CA MET A 7 -8.36 -2.11 2.27
C MET A 7 -9.23 -1.83 1.03
N GLU A 8 -10.10 -0.83 1.11
CA GLU A 8 -10.95 -0.41 -0.01
C GLU A 8 -10.14 0.10 -1.22
N TYR A 9 -9.09 0.89 -0.98
CA TYR A 9 -8.19 1.38 -2.05
C TYR A 9 -7.29 0.27 -2.59
N ALA A 10 -6.84 -0.65 -1.74
CA ALA A 10 -6.10 -1.83 -2.18
C ALA A 10 -6.98 -2.73 -3.06
N ALA A 11 -8.23 -2.95 -2.68
CA ALA A 11 -9.18 -3.71 -3.51
C ALA A 11 -9.49 -2.99 -4.82
N GLU A 12 -9.69 -1.67 -4.79
CA GLU A 12 -9.93 -0.84 -5.97
C GLU A 12 -8.74 -0.88 -6.94
N LEU A 13 -7.51 -0.78 -6.44
CA LEU A 13 -6.27 -0.96 -7.19
C LEU A 13 -6.20 -2.33 -7.87
N LEU A 14 -6.42 -3.41 -7.11
CA LEU A 14 -6.29 -4.78 -7.64
C LEU A 14 -7.41 -5.13 -8.63
N ASN A 15 -8.61 -4.59 -8.43
CA ASN A 15 -9.73 -4.77 -9.34
C ASN A 15 -9.55 -4.01 -10.66
N ASN A 16 -8.94 -2.83 -10.61
CA ASN A 16 -8.72 -1.94 -11.76
C ASN A 16 -7.22 -1.83 -12.09
N TRP A 17 -6.51 -2.95 -11.98
CA TRP A 17 -5.07 -3.01 -12.24
C TRP A 17 -4.78 -2.58 -13.67
N ASP A 18 -3.85 -1.64 -13.82
CA ASP A 18 -3.38 -1.09 -15.07
C ASP A 18 -1.85 -0.96 -15.00
N GLU A 19 -1.16 -1.73 -15.83
CA GLU A 19 0.31 -1.78 -15.88
C GLU A 19 0.91 -0.39 -16.18
N LYS A 20 0.18 0.47 -16.90
CA LYS A 20 0.63 1.84 -17.22
C LYS A 20 0.75 2.73 -15.98
N LYS A 21 0.09 2.35 -14.88
CA LYS A 21 0.15 3.07 -13.59
C LYS A 21 1.21 2.49 -12.66
N LEU A 22 1.81 1.35 -13.02
CA LEU A 22 2.89 0.73 -12.28
C LEU A 22 4.22 1.36 -12.66
N GLN A 23 5.05 1.59 -11.64
CA GLN A 23 6.44 1.98 -11.79
C GLN A 23 7.27 1.09 -10.89
N VAL A 24 8.16 0.32 -11.51
CA VAL A 24 9.02 -0.61 -10.80
C VAL A 24 10.37 0.07 -10.54
N ALA A 25 10.75 0.14 -9.27
CA ALA A 25 12.05 0.62 -8.83
C ALA A 25 12.86 -0.52 -8.20
N ALA A 26 14.16 -0.28 -7.99
CA ALA A 26 15.02 -1.20 -7.26
C ALA A 26 14.50 -1.36 -5.82
N GLY A 27 13.93 -2.53 -5.52
CA GLY A 27 13.47 -2.89 -4.19
C GLY A 27 12.03 -2.47 -3.83
N PHE A 28 11.27 -1.83 -4.71
CA PHE A 28 9.82 -1.62 -4.52
C PHE A 28 9.09 -1.18 -5.79
N CYS A 29 7.78 -1.37 -5.80
CA CYS A 29 6.86 -0.87 -6.79
C CYS A 29 6.12 0.36 -6.25
N ARG A 30 5.93 1.36 -7.12
CA ARG A 30 5.02 2.49 -6.93
C ARG A 30 3.87 2.36 -7.91
N TYR A 31 2.64 2.45 -7.43
CA TYR A 31 1.43 2.42 -8.27
C TYR A 31 0.64 3.72 -8.10
N VAL A 32 0.32 4.37 -9.21
CA VAL A 32 -0.45 5.61 -9.23
C VAL A 32 -1.95 5.29 -9.06
N LEU A 33 -2.53 5.70 -7.95
CA LEU A 33 -3.94 5.50 -7.61
C LEU A 33 -4.82 6.67 -8.03
N GLY A 34 -4.40 7.90 -7.76
CA GLY A 34 -5.19 9.11 -8.04
C GLY A 34 -6.54 9.17 -7.32
N LEU A 35 -6.72 8.44 -6.21
CA LEU A 35 -8.01 8.34 -5.52
C LEU A 35 -8.21 9.52 -4.57
N VAL A 36 -9.17 10.39 -4.89
CA VAL A 36 -9.56 11.53 -4.05
C VAL A 36 -11.04 11.35 -3.64
N LYS A 37 -11.29 11.09 -2.35
CA LYS A 37 -12.65 11.01 -1.78
C LYS A 37 -12.79 11.99 -0.63
N SER A 38 -13.63 13.02 -0.75
CA SER A 38 -14.04 13.98 0.29
C SER A 38 -12.91 14.46 1.24
N SER A 39 -12.51 13.68 2.25
CA SER A 39 -11.46 13.96 3.24
C SER A 39 -10.20 13.06 3.15
N LYS A 40 -10.11 12.18 2.15
CA LYS A 40 -9.05 11.18 2.00
C LYS A 40 -8.53 11.21 0.56
N ALA A 41 -7.25 11.54 0.40
CA ALA A 41 -6.56 11.43 -0.86
C ALA A 41 -5.47 10.36 -0.76
N CYS A 42 -5.48 9.39 -1.68
CA CYS A 42 -4.49 8.32 -1.77
C CYS A 42 -3.92 8.33 -3.18
N PHE A 43 -2.74 8.94 -3.34
CA PHE A 43 -2.13 9.17 -4.65
C PHE A 43 -1.28 8.00 -5.12
N PHE A 44 -0.55 7.39 -4.19
CA PHE A 44 0.37 6.29 -4.49
C PHE A 44 0.13 5.11 -3.56
N ALA A 45 0.33 3.91 -4.09
CA ALA A 45 0.51 2.69 -3.31
C ALA A 45 1.94 2.19 -3.52
N TYR A 46 2.62 1.88 -2.43
CA TYR A 46 3.96 1.30 -2.48
C TYR A 46 3.89 -0.16 -2.02
N PHE A 47 4.59 -1.09 -2.68
CA PHE A 47 4.64 -2.50 -2.27
C PHE A 47 5.93 -3.18 -2.73
N PRO A 48 6.36 -4.29 -2.10
CA PRO A 48 7.53 -5.02 -2.55
C PRO A 48 7.32 -5.62 -3.95
N ASN A 49 8.38 -5.70 -4.74
CA ASN A 49 8.37 -6.27 -6.10
C ASN A 49 7.91 -7.72 -6.11
N GLU A 50 8.18 -8.42 -5.01
CA GLU A 50 7.79 -9.79 -4.72
C GLU A 50 6.27 -10.01 -4.75
N LEU A 51 5.46 -8.96 -4.63
CA LEU A 51 4.00 -9.07 -4.78
C LEU A 51 3.54 -9.06 -6.23
N LEU A 52 4.36 -8.63 -7.20
CA LEU A 52 3.93 -8.56 -8.61
C LEU A 52 3.46 -9.93 -9.15
N PRO A 53 4.21 -11.04 -8.96
CA PRO A 53 3.74 -12.35 -9.42
C PRO A 53 2.39 -12.74 -8.82
N ILE A 54 2.20 -12.49 -7.52
CA ILE A 54 0.94 -12.77 -6.79
C ILE A 54 -0.21 -11.91 -7.35
N ILE A 55 0.07 -10.65 -7.67
CA ILE A 55 -0.93 -9.76 -8.29
C ILE A 55 -1.30 -10.29 -9.68
N HIS A 56 -0.33 -10.64 -10.51
CA HIS A 56 -0.61 -11.20 -11.85
C HIS A 56 -1.41 -12.51 -11.77
N GLU A 57 -1.06 -13.41 -10.85
CA GLU A 57 -1.80 -14.65 -10.61
C GLU A 57 -3.25 -14.37 -10.18
N LEU A 58 -3.45 -13.43 -9.24
CA LEU A 58 -4.80 -13.01 -8.83
C LEU A 58 -5.60 -12.49 -10.03
N ARG A 59 -4.96 -11.79 -10.98
CA ARG A 59 -5.61 -11.23 -12.17
C ARG A 59 -6.00 -12.28 -13.20
N THR A 60 -5.25 -13.37 -13.31
CA THR A 60 -5.56 -14.49 -14.20
C THR A 60 -6.48 -15.54 -13.55
N SER A 61 -6.72 -15.44 -12.24
CA SER A 61 -7.61 -16.32 -11.50
C SER A 61 -9.07 -16.25 -12.01
N PRO A 62 -9.86 -17.35 -11.94
CA PRO A 62 -11.28 -17.35 -12.32
C PRO A 62 -12.17 -16.35 -11.56
N ARG A 63 -11.70 -15.88 -10.40
CA ARG A 63 -12.43 -14.89 -9.58
C ARG A 63 -11.48 -13.76 -9.16
N PRO A 64 -11.08 -12.87 -10.09
CA PRO A 64 -10.08 -11.85 -9.82
C PRO A 64 -10.65 -10.67 -9.01
N ARG A 65 -11.98 -10.51 -9.01
CA ARG A 65 -12.65 -9.41 -8.30
C ARG A 65 -12.61 -9.63 -6.78
N LEU A 66 -12.03 -8.65 -6.09
CA LEU A 66 -12.02 -8.52 -4.65
C LEU A 66 -13.18 -7.64 -4.20
N SER A 67 -13.89 -8.08 -3.16
CA SER A 67 -14.86 -7.26 -2.44
C SER A 67 -14.48 -7.20 -0.97
N ARG A 68 -14.91 -6.14 -0.28
CA ARG A 68 -14.70 -6.00 1.17
C ARG A 68 -15.18 -7.24 1.93
N ARG A 69 -16.33 -7.78 1.55
CA ARG A 69 -16.89 -9.01 2.13
C ARG A 69 -15.96 -10.20 1.91
N ARG A 70 -15.46 -10.40 0.68
CA ARG A 70 -14.58 -11.53 0.34
C ARG A 70 -13.25 -11.47 1.09
N ILE A 71 -12.62 -10.29 1.16
CA ILE A 71 -11.39 -10.09 1.92
C ILE A 71 -11.62 -10.37 3.41
N TRP A 72 -12.72 -9.85 3.97
CA TRP A 72 -13.05 -10.07 5.38
C TRP A 72 -13.32 -11.54 5.69
N GLN A 73 -14.11 -12.21 4.83
CA GLN A 73 -14.45 -13.63 4.97
C GLN A 73 -13.19 -14.49 4.89
N TYR A 74 -12.29 -14.21 3.94
CA TYR A 74 -11.02 -14.90 3.81
C TYR A 74 -10.16 -14.74 5.07
N ALA A 75 -10.00 -13.51 5.55
CA ALA A 75 -9.23 -13.26 6.77
C ALA A 75 -9.83 -14.00 7.99
N LYS A 76 -11.16 -14.02 8.11
CA LYS A 76 -11.84 -14.74 9.20
C LYS A 76 -11.65 -16.27 9.10
N ASN A 77 -11.83 -16.83 7.90
CA ASN A 77 -11.81 -18.27 7.70
C ASN A 77 -10.39 -18.88 7.84
N HIS A 78 -9.36 -18.07 7.67
CA HIS A 78 -7.95 -18.48 7.75
C HIS A 78 -7.24 -17.94 9.01
N ASP A 79 -8.01 -17.45 10.01
CA ASP A 79 -7.49 -16.86 11.25
C ASP A 79 -6.40 -15.79 11.04
N LEU A 80 -6.57 -14.96 10.01
CA LEU A 80 -5.63 -13.91 9.65
C LEU A 80 -5.97 -12.59 10.34
N VAL A 81 -4.92 -11.82 10.65
CA VAL A 81 -5.06 -10.46 11.16
C VAL A 81 -5.87 -9.61 10.18
N ARG A 82 -6.93 -8.97 10.69
CA ARG A 82 -7.81 -8.13 9.85
C ARG A 82 -7.02 -6.99 9.20
N PRO A 83 -7.29 -6.63 7.92
CA PRO A 83 -6.52 -5.60 7.22
C PRO A 83 -6.45 -4.22 7.90
N LYS A 84 -7.47 -3.87 8.71
CA LYS A 84 -7.45 -2.64 9.53
C LYS A 84 -6.26 -2.61 10.50
N TYR A 85 -5.93 -3.74 11.12
CA TYR A 85 -4.85 -3.84 12.10
C TYR A 85 -3.49 -3.94 11.42
N VAL A 86 -3.39 -4.66 10.30
CA VAL A 86 -2.18 -4.65 9.45
C VAL A 86 -1.81 -3.22 9.05
N ARG A 87 -2.80 -2.39 8.69
CA ARG A 87 -2.58 -0.98 8.37
C ARG A 87 -2.10 -0.15 9.57
N LYS A 88 -2.66 -0.36 10.77
CA LYS A 88 -2.21 0.33 12.00
C LYS A 88 -0.77 -0.07 12.35
N TRP A 89 -0.47 -1.35 12.28
CA TRP A 89 0.87 -1.86 12.52
C TRP A 89 1.88 -1.30 11.52
N ALA A 90 1.56 -1.29 10.22
CA ALA A 90 2.44 -0.74 9.20
C ALA A 90 2.74 0.75 9.44
N TYR A 91 1.73 1.53 9.83
CA TYR A 91 1.91 2.93 10.22
C TYR A 91 2.91 3.10 11.35
N ASN A 92 2.69 2.40 12.47
CA ASN A 92 3.56 2.49 13.64
C ASN A 92 4.99 2.03 13.31
N LYS A 93 5.13 0.94 12.55
CA LYS A 93 6.44 0.40 12.16
C LYS A 93 7.19 1.36 11.22
N MET A 94 6.50 2.06 10.31
CA MET A 94 7.13 3.10 9.49
C MET A 94 7.73 4.21 10.36
N ILE A 95 6.98 4.68 11.36
CA ILE A 95 7.44 5.71 12.30
C ILE A 95 8.64 5.20 13.11
N GLU A 96 8.57 3.98 13.63
CA GLU A 96 9.67 3.33 14.38
C GLU A 96 10.94 3.21 13.54
N LEU A 97 10.82 2.97 12.23
CA LEU A 97 11.94 2.95 11.30
C LEU A 97 12.45 4.35 10.92
N GLY A 98 11.92 5.41 11.52
CA GLY A 98 12.36 6.79 11.33
C GLY A 98 11.67 7.53 10.17
N MET A 99 10.53 7.02 9.68
CA MET A 99 9.71 7.79 8.73
C MET A 99 8.96 8.91 9.47
N PRO A 100 9.03 10.17 9.00
CA PRO A 100 8.26 11.26 9.59
C PRO A 100 6.75 10.97 9.54
N GLU A 101 6.03 11.31 10.60
CA GLU A 101 4.58 11.05 10.72
C GLU A 101 3.79 11.63 9.54
N SER A 102 4.13 12.85 9.11
CA SER A 102 3.51 13.48 7.94
C SER A 102 3.71 12.72 6.62
N VAL A 103 4.82 12.00 6.48
CA VAL A 103 5.10 11.15 5.31
C VAL A 103 4.33 9.83 5.44
N ALA A 104 4.28 9.25 6.64
CA ALA A 104 3.47 8.06 6.91
C ALA A 104 1.97 8.33 6.67
N ASP A 105 1.47 9.51 7.08
CA ASP A 105 0.11 9.95 6.83
C ASP A 105 -0.19 10.12 5.34
N PHE A 106 0.75 10.68 4.59
CA PHE A 106 0.65 10.77 3.13
C PHE A 106 0.50 9.38 2.49
N ILE A 107 1.39 8.45 2.82
CA ILE A 107 1.35 7.05 2.33
C ILE A 107 0.01 6.36 2.71
N HIS A 108 -0.51 6.65 3.90
CA HIS A 108 -1.77 6.06 4.38
C HIS A 108 -3.04 6.77 3.86
N GLY A 109 -2.88 7.79 3.01
CA GLY A 109 -3.95 8.62 2.49
C GLY A 109 -4.74 9.35 3.58
N ARG A 110 -4.03 9.91 4.56
CA ARG A 110 -4.55 10.75 5.65
C ARG A 110 -4.22 12.25 5.45
N ALA A 111 -3.39 12.58 4.46
CA ALA A 111 -3.00 13.97 4.19
C ALA A 111 -4.21 14.86 3.81
N SER A 112 -4.19 16.11 4.29
CA SER A 112 -5.17 17.16 3.99
C SER A 112 -5.14 17.57 2.52
N ARG A 113 -6.30 17.97 1.98
CA ARG A 113 -6.49 18.44 0.59
C ARG A 113 -5.82 19.79 0.28
N SER A 114 -5.55 20.60 1.30
CA SER A 114 -5.14 22.02 1.17
C SER A 114 -3.71 22.23 0.67
N VAL A 115 -3.01 21.13 0.42
CA VAL A 115 -1.61 21.11 0.07
C VAL A 115 -1.49 21.18 -1.46
N GLY A 116 -0.79 22.18 -2.00
CA GLY A 116 -0.66 22.35 -3.46
C GLY A 116 0.06 21.18 -4.16
N ALA A 117 -0.05 21.12 -5.50
CA ALA A 117 0.60 20.10 -6.35
C ALA A 117 2.10 19.90 -6.03
N GLN A 118 2.82 21.01 -5.80
CA GLN A 118 4.24 21.01 -5.46
C GLN A 118 4.52 20.23 -4.17
N HIS A 119 3.77 20.51 -3.11
CA HIS A 119 3.97 19.85 -1.82
C HIS A 119 3.52 18.37 -1.86
N TYR A 120 2.67 17.95 -2.79
CA TYR A 120 2.42 16.51 -3.03
C TYR A 120 3.63 15.80 -3.66
N LEU A 121 4.26 16.40 -4.67
CA LEU A 121 5.46 15.84 -5.29
C LEU A 121 6.59 15.74 -4.27
N ASP A 122 6.74 16.75 -3.41
CA ASP A 122 7.75 16.73 -2.36
C ASP A 122 7.46 15.65 -1.31
N LYS A 123 6.18 15.41 -0.96
CA LYS A 123 5.80 14.31 -0.08
C LYS A 123 6.02 12.94 -0.72
N ALA A 124 5.80 12.79 -2.02
CA ALA A 124 6.11 11.55 -2.74
C ALA A 124 7.62 11.27 -2.76
N ARG A 125 8.45 12.30 -3.02
CA ARG A 125 9.91 12.20 -2.93
C ARG A 125 10.38 11.82 -1.53
N GLN A 126 9.83 12.45 -0.49
CA GLN A 126 10.12 12.09 0.90
C GLN A 126 9.71 10.65 1.21
N ALA A 127 8.53 10.22 0.76
CA ALA A 127 8.08 8.84 0.92
C ALA A 127 9.09 7.85 0.31
N GLU A 128 9.59 8.13 -0.88
CA GLU A 128 10.53 7.26 -1.59
C GLU A 128 11.92 7.19 -0.94
N GLN A 129 12.31 8.16 -0.13
CA GLN A 129 13.52 8.08 0.70
C GLN A 129 13.37 7.08 1.86
N HIS A 130 12.14 6.92 2.40
CA HIS A 130 11.88 6.08 3.58
C HIS A 130 11.31 4.71 3.24
N VAL A 131 10.58 4.58 2.12
CA VAL A 131 9.95 3.33 1.67
C VAL A 131 10.95 2.17 1.57
N PRO A 132 12.16 2.32 0.99
CA PRO A 132 13.13 1.22 0.90
C PRO A 132 13.45 0.56 2.24
N LYS A 133 13.60 1.36 3.31
CA LYS A 133 13.88 0.83 4.66
C LYS A 133 12.73 -0.02 5.18
N PHE A 134 11.49 0.43 5.00
CA PHE A 134 10.32 -0.36 5.36
C PHE A 134 10.18 -1.63 4.51
N MET A 135 10.51 -1.58 3.22
CA MET A 135 10.46 -2.74 2.34
C MET A 135 11.49 -3.80 2.71
N ASN A 136 12.71 -3.38 3.04
CA ASN A 136 13.76 -4.28 3.52
C ASN A 136 13.35 -4.95 4.84
N TYR A 137 12.74 -4.19 5.76
CA TYR A 137 12.17 -4.76 6.98
C TYR A 137 11.09 -5.81 6.68
N LEU A 138 10.18 -5.55 5.73
CA LEU A 138 9.16 -6.53 5.33
C LEU A 138 9.78 -7.80 4.74
N ARG A 139 10.81 -7.68 3.90
CA ARG A 139 11.52 -8.83 3.34
C ARG A 139 12.15 -9.69 4.42
N GLU A 140 12.80 -9.05 5.39
CA GLU A 140 13.45 -9.75 6.49
C GLU A 140 12.41 -10.43 7.39
N LEU A 141 11.29 -9.77 7.67
CA LEU A 141 10.17 -10.36 8.40
C LEU A 141 9.62 -11.61 7.68
N LEU A 142 9.43 -11.54 6.36
CA LEU A 142 8.94 -12.67 5.58
C LEU A 142 9.95 -13.84 5.55
N ARG A 143 11.25 -13.55 5.47
CA ARG A 143 12.31 -14.58 5.53
C ARG A 143 12.39 -15.30 6.88
N ARG A 144 12.02 -14.62 7.97
CA ARG A 144 12.01 -15.23 9.32
C ARG A 144 10.74 -16.04 9.59
N ALA A 145 9.68 -15.80 8.82
CA ALA A 145 8.36 -16.43 8.99
C ALA A 145 8.16 -17.67 8.11
N GLY A 146 9.01 -17.85 7.09
CA GLY A 146 9.12 -19.08 6.31
C GLY A 146 10.26 -19.95 6.83
#